data_AF-A0A7C3JDU6-F1
#
_entry.id   AF-A0A7C3JDU6-F1
#
_cell.length_a   1.000
_cell.length_b   1.000
_cell.length_c   1.000
_cell.angle_alpha   90.00
_cell.angle_beta   90.00
_cell.angle_gamma   90.00
#
_symmetry.space_group_name_H-M   'P 1'
#
loop_
_entity.id
_entity.type
_entity.pdbx_description
1 polymer ?
#
loop_
_entity_poly.entity_id
_entity_poly.type
_entity_poly.pdbx_seq_one_letter_code
_entity_poly.pdbx_strand_id
1 'polypeptide(L)'
;MENMNKEIEFPNQELEGLAHGLAERFIQRRDLYPKQLDDGRYICIRKPLLDWHLVKHLRGEITLGAYVLDEHSQASYVAFDADDDTAFGKLTGIARGLGADGVPAYLEQSRRGGHLWLFFSQPVSGRDARAFGKGLVQIYELEGVELFPKQSTLKDGPGSLIRLPFGIHRRSGERYGFVTPEGQPLAGSLLEQIKLISAPLTVPLAAFAAYRKFGTQVHKTPDLTPAEAPTGSLSQRIKDSVSVVDFVSRYVQLSPNGRGLCPFHDDNHHSFAVNAEGNYWHCFAGCGGGSIIDFWMKKQGCDFKTAVRELAGMLLK
;
A
#
# COMPACT_ATOMS: atom_id res chain seq x y z
N MET A 1 -7.06 22.57 -26.64
CA MET A 1 -7.59 21.20 -26.43
C MET A 1 -8.25 21.13 -25.05
N GLU A 2 -9.33 21.87 -24.81
CA GLU A 2 -9.65 22.33 -23.43
C GLU A 2 -11.03 21.91 -22.89
N ASN A 3 -11.83 21.13 -23.64
CA ASN A 3 -13.19 20.75 -23.22
C ASN A 3 -13.53 19.25 -23.22
N MET A 4 -12.66 18.36 -23.73
CA MET A 4 -13.02 16.94 -23.91
C MET A 4 -13.09 16.11 -22.61
N ASN A 5 -12.54 16.58 -21.49
CA ASN A 5 -12.51 15.83 -20.22
C ASN A 5 -13.63 16.21 -19.23
N LYS A 6 -14.39 17.27 -19.50
CA LYS A 6 -15.35 17.83 -18.54
C LYS A 6 -16.73 17.20 -18.66
N GLU A 7 -17.27 17.15 -19.87
CA GLU A 7 -18.60 16.62 -20.12
C GLU A 7 -18.54 15.21 -20.72
N ILE A 8 -19.30 14.32 -20.08
CA ILE A 8 -19.55 12.96 -20.55
C ILE A 8 -20.82 13.03 -21.40
N GLU A 9 -20.68 13.34 -22.70
CA GLU A 9 -21.79 13.30 -23.66
C GLU A 9 -21.99 11.85 -24.15
N PHE A 10 -22.70 11.03 -23.37
CA PHE A 10 -23.01 9.64 -23.74
C PHE A 10 -24.50 9.33 -23.67
N PRO A 11 -24.99 8.35 -24.46
CA PRO A 11 -26.36 7.85 -24.35
C PRO A 11 -26.67 7.38 -22.92
N ASN A 12 -27.87 7.70 -22.42
CA ASN A 12 -28.28 7.39 -21.05
C ASN A 12 -28.14 5.91 -20.68
N GLN A 13 -28.47 5.02 -21.62
CA GLN A 13 -28.41 3.57 -21.40
C GLN A 13 -26.98 3.06 -21.13
N GLU A 14 -25.97 3.65 -21.79
CA GLU A 14 -24.58 3.30 -21.54
C GLU A 14 -24.11 3.84 -20.19
N LEU A 15 -24.51 5.07 -19.84
CA LEU A 15 -24.23 5.67 -18.54
C LEU A 15 -24.82 4.89 -17.37
N GLU A 16 -26.01 4.33 -17.52
CA GLU A 16 -26.65 3.48 -16.51
C GLU A 16 -25.85 2.20 -16.27
N GLY A 17 -25.39 1.54 -17.33
CA GLY A 17 -24.53 0.35 -17.22
C GLY A 17 -23.19 0.64 -16.56
N LEU A 18 -22.55 1.76 -16.90
CA LEU A 18 -21.30 2.20 -16.27
C LEU A 18 -21.50 2.60 -14.81
N ALA A 19 -22.59 3.30 -14.50
CA ALA A 19 -22.96 3.67 -13.14
C ALA A 19 -23.15 2.41 -12.28
N HIS A 20 -23.81 1.39 -12.81
CA HIS A 20 -23.98 0.11 -12.13
C HIS A 20 -22.62 -0.57 -11.86
N GLY A 21 -21.75 -0.66 -12.86
CA GLY A 21 -20.41 -1.24 -12.70
C GLY A 21 -19.56 -0.50 -11.67
N LEU A 22 -19.58 0.85 -11.69
CA LEU A 22 -18.91 1.66 -10.67
C LEU A 22 -19.50 1.42 -9.27
N ALA A 23 -20.82 1.25 -9.16
CA ALA A 23 -21.48 0.93 -7.90
C ALA A 23 -20.95 -0.37 -7.30
N GLU A 24 -20.93 -1.43 -8.10
CA GLU A 24 -20.50 -2.76 -7.64
C GLU A 24 -19.06 -2.78 -7.10
N ARG A 25 -18.19 -1.90 -7.61
CA ARG A 25 -16.79 -1.87 -7.20
C ARG A 25 -16.49 -0.94 -6.04
N PHE A 26 -17.10 0.25 -6.02
CA PHE A 26 -16.74 1.30 -5.07
C PHE A 26 -17.74 1.51 -3.93
N ILE A 27 -19.01 1.17 -4.13
CA ILE A 27 -20.09 1.50 -3.21
C ILE A 27 -20.35 0.34 -2.25
N GLN A 28 -19.93 0.51 -1.01
CA GLN A 28 -20.16 -0.46 0.08
C GLN A 28 -21.44 -0.16 0.87
N ARG A 29 -21.97 1.06 0.74
CA ARG A 29 -23.11 1.57 1.52
C ARG A 29 -24.14 2.17 0.58
N ARG A 30 -25.38 1.70 0.67
CA ARG A 30 -26.51 2.22 -0.10
C ARG A 30 -27.58 2.88 0.75
N ASP A 31 -27.50 2.82 2.08
CA ASP A 31 -28.44 3.46 3.01
C ASP A 31 -28.16 4.96 3.22
N LEU A 32 -26.91 5.38 3.00
CA LEU A 32 -26.43 6.76 3.06
C LEU A 32 -25.29 6.97 2.07
N TYR A 33 -25.00 8.23 1.73
CA TYR A 33 -23.89 8.54 0.84
C TYR A 33 -23.26 9.92 1.09
N PRO A 34 -21.96 10.06 0.81
CA PRO A 34 -21.26 11.31 0.91
C PRO A 34 -21.38 12.11 -0.40
N LYS A 35 -21.66 13.41 -0.29
CA LYS A 35 -21.72 14.34 -1.44
C LYS A 35 -20.77 15.51 -1.22
N GLN A 36 -19.98 15.84 -2.24
CA GLN A 36 -19.12 17.03 -2.24
C GLN A 36 -19.96 18.29 -2.47
N LEU A 37 -19.69 19.33 -1.68
CA LEU A 37 -20.19 20.68 -1.85
C LEU A 37 -19.27 21.50 -2.76
N ASP A 38 -19.75 22.65 -3.22
CA ASP A 38 -19.02 23.53 -4.15
C ASP A 38 -17.70 24.06 -3.54
N ASP A 39 -17.64 24.21 -2.22
CA ASP A 39 -16.42 24.60 -1.49
C ASP A 39 -15.39 23.46 -1.32
N GLY A 40 -15.73 22.25 -1.79
CA GLY A 40 -14.90 21.05 -1.74
C GLY A 40 -15.10 20.16 -0.52
N ARG A 41 -15.85 20.61 0.50
CA ARG A 41 -16.19 19.78 1.68
C ARG A 41 -17.16 18.67 1.32
N TYR A 42 -17.17 17.60 2.11
CA TYR A 42 -18.16 16.53 1.98
C TYR A 42 -19.18 16.58 3.12
N ILE A 43 -20.44 16.28 2.78
CA ILE A 43 -21.51 16.06 3.74
C ILE A 43 -22.08 14.65 3.58
N CYS A 44 -22.56 14.07 4.69
CA CYS A 44 -23.28 12.80 4.67
C CYS A 44 -24.77 13.04 4.41
N ILE A 45 -25.27 12.53 3.30
CA ILE A 45 -26.70 12.47 3.00
C ILE A 45 -27.25 11.18 3.59
N ARG A 46 -28.10 11.30 4.62
CA ARG A 46 -28.77 10.18 5.28
C ARG A 46 -30.03 9.73 4.51
N LYS A 47 -29.84 9.35 3.25
CA LYS A 47 -30.87 8.82 2.35
C LYS A 47 -30.27 7.73 1.46
N PRO A 48 -31.08 6.80 0.93
CA PRO A 48 -30.57 5.77 0.06
C PRO A 48 -29.85 6.30 -1.18
N LEU A 49 -28.71 5.69 -1.51
CA LEU A 49 -27.97 5.93 -2.75
C LEU A 49 -28.56 5.07 -3.87
N LEU A 50 -29.21 5.75 -4.80
CA LEU A 50 -29.81 5.17 -6.00
C LEU A 50 -28.89 5.34 -7.23
N ASP A 51 -29.01 4.45 -8.21
CA ASP A 51 -28.13 4.40 -9.38
C ASP A 51 -28.17 5.70 -10.22
N TRP A 52 -29.31 6.40 -10.26
CA TRP A 52 -29.39 7.70 -10.95
C TRP A 52 -28.48 8.77 -10.32
N HIS A 53 -28.14 8.67 -9.02
CA HIS A 53 -27.14 9.56 -8.42
C HIS A 53 -25.75 9.30 -8.99
N LEU A 54 -25.41 8.04 -9.28
CA LEU A 54 -24.14 7.70 -9.92
C LEU A 54 -24.12 8.15 -11.38
N VAL A 55 -25.25 8.07 -12.09
CA VAL A 55 -25.36 8.68 -13.43
C VAL A 55 -25.11 10.19 -13.36
N LYS A 56 -25.70 10.91 -12.40
CA LYS A 56 -25.42 12.33 -12.17
C LYS A 56 -23.96 12.61 -11.81
N HIS A 57 -23.33 11.70 -11.08
CA HIS A 57 -21.91 11.79 -10.76
C HIS A 57 -21.04 11.71 -12.00
N LEU A 58 -21.28 10.70 -12.85
CA LEU A 58 -20.56 10.53 -14.12
C LEU A 58 -20.80 11.72 -15.05
N ARG A 59 -22.03 12.23 -15.16
CA ARG A 59 -22.30 13.46 -15.93
C ARG A 59 -21.63 14.71 -15.36
N GLY A 60 -21.15 14.68 -14.12
CA GLY A 60 -20.54 15.84 -13.47
C GLY A 60 -21.55 16.81 -12.85
N GLU A 61 -22.83 16.44 -12.77
CA GLU A 61 -23.87 17.23 -12.10
C GLU A 61 -23.67 17.25 -10.58
N ILE A 62 -23.18 16.16 -10.00
CA ILE A 62 -22.83 16.04 -8.58
C ILE A 62 -21.47 15.34 -8.42
N THR A 63 -20.87 15.44 -7.23
CA THR A 63 -19.69 14.64 -6.90
C THR A 63 -19.96 13.84 -5.64
N LEU A 64 -19.80 12.53 -5.78
CA LEU A 64 -20.01 11.57 -4.71
C LEU A 64 -18.65 11.13 -4.17
N GLY A 65 -18.67 10.66 -2.93
CA GLY A 65 -17.62 9.82 -2.40
C GLY A 65 -18.15 8.40 -2.13
N ALA A 66 -17.31 7.58 -1.52
CA ALA A 66 -17.67 6.29 -0.99
C ALA A 66 -17.22 6.17 0.46
N TYR A 67 -18.07 5.57 1.29
CA TYR A 67 -17.63 5.04 2.58
C TYR A 67 -17.00 3.67 2.33
N VAL A 68 -15.79 3.48 2.84
CA VAL A 68 -14.93 2.35 2.47
C VAL A 68 -15.33 1.03 3.16
N LEU A 69 -16.06 1.11 4.28
CA LEU A 69 -16.65 -0.04 4.96
C LEU A 69 -18.16 -0.10 4.75
N ASP A 70 -18.69 -1.32 4.58
CA ASP A 70 -20.12 -1.60 4.66
C ASP A 70 -20.63 -1.62 6.12
N GLU A 71 -21.94 -1.82 6.31
CA GLU A 71 -22.59 -1.91 7.62
C GLU A 71 -22.12 -3.08 8.50
N HIS A 72 -21.49 -4.08 7.91
CA HIS A 72 -20.89 -5.24 8.57
C HIS A 72 -19.37 -5.10 8.73
N SER A 73 -18.84 -3.90 8.52
CA SER A 73 -17.40 -3.61 8.57
C SER A 73 -16.57 -4.45 7.60
N GLN A 74 -17.10 -4.78 6.42
CA GLN A 74 -16.37 -5.39 5.31
C GLN A 74 -15.88 -4.33 4.33
N ALA A 75 -14.80 -4.64 3.62
CA ALA A 75 -14.23 -3.83 2.55
C ALA A 75 -13.95 -4.70 1.32
N SER A 76 -14.34 -4.21 0.16
CA SER A 76 -14.03 -4.76 -1.17
C SER A 76 -12.74 -4.19 -1.80
N TYR A 77 -12.10 -3.22 -1.16
CA TYR A 77 -10.84 -2.62 -1.60
C TYR A 77 -10.08 -1.95 -0.46
N VAL A 78 -8.81 -1.66 -0.69
CA VAL A 78 -8.06 -0.63 0.05
C VAL A 78 -7.67 0.50 -0.89
N ALA A 79 -7.52 1.69 -0.33
CA ALA A 79 -7.04 2.85 -1.07
C ALA A 79 -5.95 3.56 -0.28
N PHE A 80 -4.98 4.10 -0.99
CA PHE A 80 -3.93 4.95 -0.45
C PHE A 80 -4.09 6.34 -1.03
N ASP A 81 -4.20 7.35 -0.18
CA ASP A 81 -4.42 8.74 -0.57
C ASP A 81 -3.14 9.55 -0.38
N ALA A 82 -2.72 10.22 -1.45
CA ALA A 82 -1.56 11.09 -1.51
C ALA A 82 -2.01 12.52 -1.77
N ASP A 83 -1.70 13.41 -0.83
CA ASP A 83 -2.12 14.82 -0.85
C ASP A 83 -1.17 15.76 -1.62
N ASP A 84 0.01 15.25 -2.02
CA ASP A 84 1.02 15.98 -2.79
C ASP A 84 1.71 15.10 -3.85
N ASP A 85 2.43 15.73 -4.79
CA ASP A 85 3.15 15.05 -5.87
C ASP A 85 4.27 14.12 -5.36
N THR A 86 4.87 14.42 -4.20
CA THR A 86 5.93 13.58 -3.61
C THR A 86 5.35 12.27 -3.11
N ALA A 87 4.25 12.33 -2.36
CA ALA A 87 3.47 11.18 -1.92
C ALA A 87 2.90 10.40 -3.11
N PHE A 88 2.44 11.08 -4.17
CA PHE A 88 1.96 10.41 -5.39
C PHE A 88 3.09 9.70 -6.14
N GLY A 89 4.31 10.25 -6.12
CA GLY A 89 5.52 9.57 -6.60
C GLY A 89 5.79 8.24 -5.88
N LYS A 90 5.55 8.18 -4.55
CA LYS A 90 5.61 6.92 -3.79
C LYS A 90 4.55 5.93 -4.25
N LEU A 91 3.31 6.37 -4.44
CA LEU A 91 2.20 5.55 -4.99
C LEU A 91 2.54 4.97 -6.37
N THR A 92 3.22 5.76 -7.20
CA THR A 92 3.70 5.34 -8.51
C THR A 92 4.76 4.24 -8.39
N GLY A 93 5.69 4.38 -7.44
CA GLY A 93 6.73 3.38 -7.15
C GLY A 93 6.16 2.03 -6.71
N ILE A 94 5.25 2.04 -5.73
CA ILE A 94 4.56 0.81 -5.28
C ILE A 94 3.75 0.18 -6.41
N ALA A 95 3.06 0.96 -7.25
CA ALA A 95 2.31 0.41 -8.38
C ALA A 95 3.20 -0.38 -9.36
N ARG A 96 4.43 0.08 -9.62
CA ARG A 96 5.41 -0.68 -10.43
C ARG A 96 5.85 -1.97 -9.73
N GLY A 97 6.18 -1.88 -8.44
CA GLY A 97 6.60 -3.04 -7.66
C GLY A 97 5.54 -4.13 -7.61
N LEU A 98 4.30 -3.74 -7.30
CA LEU A 98 3.14 -4.64 -7.31
C LEU A 98 2.87 -5.22 -8.69
N GLY A 99 2.97 -4.41 -9.75
CA GLY A 99 2.80 -4.87 -11.13
C GLY A 99 3.83 -5.94 -11.52
N ALA A 100 5.10 -5.78 -11.10
CA ALA A 100 6.14 -6.78 -11.33
C ALA A 100 5.87 -8.11 -10.60
N ASP A 101 5.18 -8.05 -9.45
CA ASP A 101 4.75 -9.21 -8.67
C ASP A 101 3.38 -9.78 -9.12
N GLY A 102 2.80 -9.25 -10.20
CA GLY A 102 1.50 -9.68 -10.71
C GLY A 102 0.31 -9.28 -9.83
N VAL A 103 0.46 -8.23 -9.01
CA VAL A 103 -0.59 -7.67 -8.16
C VAL A 103 -1.18 -6.42 -8.81
N PRO A 104 -2.46 -6.47 -9.26
CA PRO A 104 -3.10 -5.31 -9.87
C PRO A 104 -3.25 -4.15 -8.89
N ALA A 105 -2.85 -2.96 -9.33
CA ALA A 105 -3.02 -1.71 -8.60
C ALA A 105 -3.30 -0.57 -9.59
N TYR A 106 -4.20 0.35 -9.20
CA TYR A 106 -4.75 1.35 -10.11
C TYR A 106 -4.50 2.76 -9.57
N LEU A 107 -3.73 3.57 -10.30
CA LEU A 107 -3.44 4.96 -9.93
C LEU A 107 -4.52 5.88 -10.49
N GLU A 108 -5.15 6.66 -9.63
CA GLU A 108 -6.08 7.73 -9.99
C GLU A 108 -5.44 9.08 -9.67
N GLN A 109 -5.41 10.01 -10.62
CA GLN A 109 -4.92 11.36 -10.36
C GLN A 109 -5.92 12.17 -9.51
N SER A 110 -5.42 13.21 -8.84
CA SER A 110 -6.24 14.20 -8.17
C SER A 110 -5.71 15.62 -8.40
N ARG A 111 -6.31 16.61 -7.73
CA ARG A 111 -5.91 18.01 -7.85
C ARG A 111 -4.49 18.29 -7.37
N ARG A 112 -3.99 17.55 -6.38
CA ARG A 112 -2.69 17.80 -5.74
C ARG A 112 -1.82 16.54 -5.57
N GLY A 113 -2.39 15.37 -5.82
CA GLY A 113 -1.68 14.09 -5.74
C GLY A 113 -2.54 13.04 -6.40
N GLY A 114 -3.02 12.06 -5.64
CA GLY A 114 -3.88 11.01 -6.20
C GLY A 114 -4.17 9.86 -5.25
N HIS A 115 -4.82 8.83 -5.78
CA HIS A 115 -5.12 7.62 -5.05
C HIS A 115 -4.49 6.40 -5.72
N LEU A 116 -4.11 5.41 -4.92
CA LEU A 116 -3.81 4.06 -5.40
C LEU A 116 -4.88 3.10 -4.89
N TRP A 117 -5.54 2.39 -5.79
CA TRP A 117 -6.63 1.47 -5.49
C TRP A 117 -6.19 0.02 -5.70
N LEU A 118 -6.52 -0.85 -4.74
CA LEU A 118 -6.37 -2.30 -4.87
C LEU A 118 -7.68 -2.99 -4.50
N PHE A 119 -8.26 -3.73 -5.45
CA PHE A 119 -9.55 -4.38 -5.30
C PHE A 119 -9.42 -5.84 -4.87
N PHE A 120 -10.34 -6.29 -4.04
CA PHE A 120 -10.40 -7.69 -3.59
C PHE A 120 -11.43 -8.46 -4.42
N SER A 121 -11.16 -9.76 -4.63
CA SER A 121 -12.07 -10.64 -5.37
C SER A 121 -13.38 -10.90 -4.62
N GLN A 122 -13.36 -10.76 -3.29
CA GLN A 122 -14.52 -10.83 -2.41
C GLN A 122 -14.34 -9.82 -1.27
N PRO A 123 -15.44 -9.31 -0.68
CA PRO A 123 -15.36 -8.49 0.52
C PRO A 123 -14.59 -9.22 1.63
N VAL A 124 -13.71 -8.51 2.31
CA VAL A 124 -12.95 -9.01 3.46
C VAL A 124 -13.24 -8.15 4.69
N SER A 125 -12.95 -8.67 5.88
CA SER A 125 -13.13 -7.88 7.10
C SER A 125 -12.30 -6.60 7.07
N GLY A 126 -12.81 -5.50 7.61
CA GLY A 126 -12.09 -4.23 7.70
C GLY A 126 -10.78 -4.35 8.49
N ARG A 127 -10.71 -5.32 9.41
CA ARG A 127 -9.47 -5.72 10.08
C ARG A 127 -8.44 -6.28 9.09
N ASP A 128 -8.84 -7.23 8.25
CA ASP A 128 -7.94 -7.86 7.30
C ASP A 128 -7.55 -6.91 6.17
N ALA A 129 -8.48 -6.08 5.68
CA ALA A 129 -8.18 -5.02 4.72
C ALA A 129 -7.13 -4.04 5.26
N ARG A 130 -7.28 -3.59 6.51
CA ARG A 130 -6.28 -2.71 7.14
C ARG A 130 -4.96 -3.41 7.40
N ALA A 131 -4.96 -4.67 7.80
CA ALA A 131 -3.72 -5.43 7.96
C ALA A 131 -3.00 -5.58 6.62
N PHE A 132 -3.71 -5.90 5.54
CA PHE A 132 -3.17 -5.91 4.18
C PHE A 132 -2.55 -4.56 3.80
N GLY A 133 -3.32 -3.47 3.95
CA GLY A 133 -2.84 -2.13 3.62
C GLY A 133 -1.65 -1.67 4.48
N LYS A 134 -1.66 -1.96 5.79
CA LYS A 134 -0.53 -1.66 6.68
C LYS A 134 0.72 -2.43 6.31
N GLY A 135 0.57 -3.67 5.85
CA GLY A 135 1.68 -4.43 5.29
C GLY A 135 2.34 -3.65 4.16
N LEU A 136 1.55 -3.18 3.18
CA LEU A 136 2.07 -2.36 2.09
C LEU A 136 2.70 -1.04 2.56
N VAL A 137 2.08 -0.32 3.52
CA VAL A 137 2.65 0.92 4.10
C VAL A 137 4.05 0.66 4.64
N GLN A 138 4.20 -0.42 5.41
CA GLN A 138 5.47 -0.74 6.04
C GLN A 138 6.52 -1.18 5.04
N ILE A 139 6.12 -1.99 4.06
CA ILE A 139 6.99 -2.56 3.03
C ILE A 139 7.56 -1.50 2.10
N TYR A 140 6.72 -0.55 1.70
CA TYR A 140 7.07 0.48 0.71
C TYR A 140 7.34 1.85 1.36
N GLU A 141 7.47 1.91 2.69
CA GLU A 141 7.79 3.13 3.45
C GLU A 141 6.91 4.33 3.05
N LEU A 142 5.59 4.10 3.04
CA LEU A 142 4.60 5.07 2.55
C LEU A 142 4.30 6.18 3.58
N GLU A 143 5.33 6.81 4.14
CA GLU A 143 5.19 7.98 5.01
C GLU A 143 4.48 9.12 4.27
N GLY A 144 3.52 9.77 4.94
CA GLY A 144 2.74 10.87 4.36
C GLY A 144 1.58 10.42 3.44
N VAL A 145 1.37 9.13 3.26
CA VAL A 145 0.25 8.56 2.50
C VAL A 145 -0.81 8.02 3.47
N GLU A 146 -2.07 8.43 3.30
CA GLU A 146 -3.15 7.94 4.15
C GLU A 146 -3.70 6.59 3.66
N LEU A 147 -3.86 5.63 4.58
CA LEU A 147 -4.47 4.33 4.28
C LEU A 147 -5.97 4.31 4.61
N PHE A 148 -6.76 3.88 3.64
CA PHE A 148 -8.19 3.61 3.75
C PHE A 148 -8.53 2.11 3.59
N PRO A 149 -9.45 1.56 4.40
CA PRO A 149 -10.27 2.25 5.41
C PRO A 149 -9.43 2.69 6.62
N LYS A 150 -9.78 3.82 7.26
CA LYS A 150 -9.03 4.36 8.43
C LYS A 150 -9.29 3.59 9.73
N GLN A 151 -10.33 2.77 9.78
CA GLN A 151 -10.75 1.97 10.91
C GLN A 151 -11.05 0.53 10.51
N SER A 152 -10.90 -0.41 11.44
CA SER A 152 -11.13 -1.84 11.19
C SER A 152 -12.58 -2.26 11.35
N THR A 153 -13.35 -1.48 12.10
CA THR A 153 -14.76 -1.73 12.44
C THR A 153 -15.51 -0.41 12.45
N LEU A 154 -16.75 -0.41 12.00
CA LEU A 154 -17.69 0.67 12.27
C LEU A 154 -18.14 0.59 13.73
N LYS A 155 -18.09 1.73 14.42
CA LYS A 155 -18.62 1.89 15.78
C LYS A 155 -19.74 2.92 15.74
N ASP A 156 -19.36 4.15 15.36
CA ASP A 156 -20.26 5.29 15.23
C ASP A 156 -20.10 5.92 13.84
N GLY A 157 -21.22 6.34 13.26
CA GLY A 157 -21.24 7.06 11.99
C GLY A 157 -20.98 6.19 10.74
N PRO A 158 -20.80 6.84 9.58
CA PRO A 158 -20.79 6.15 8.29
C PRO A 158 -19.43 5.55 7.91
N GLY A 159 -18.35 5.96 8.60
CA GLY A 159 -17.00 5.48 8.38
C GLY A 159 -16.09 6.42 7.57
N SER A 160 -14.95 5.90 7.11
CA SER A 160 -13.94 6.70 6.41
C SER A 160 -14.38 6.93 4.98
N LEU A 161 -14.25 8.17 4.53
CA LEU A 161 -14.71 8.66 3.25
C LEU A 161 -13.55 8.83 2.28
N ILE A 162 -13.72 8.34 1.04
CA ILE A 162 -12.85 8.66 -0.10
C ILE A 162 -13.68 9.24 -1.25
N ARG A 163 -13.12 10.13 -2.08
CA ARG A 163 -13.84 10.63 -3.27
C ARG A 163 -14.03 9.50 -4.28
N LEU A 164 -15.19 9.46 -4.94
CA LEU A 164 -15.46 8.52 -6.02
C LEU A 164 -14.75 8.97 -7.31
N PRO A 165 -14.11 8.06 -8.06
CA PRO A 165 -13.46 8.39 -9.32
C PRO A 165 -14.44 8.84 -10.40
N PHE A 166 -13.90 9.51 -11.42
CA PHE A 166 -14.67 9.93 -12.59
C PHE A 166 -15.83 10.89 -12.30
N GLY A 167 -15.81 11.68 -11.23
CA GLY A 167 -16.66 12.86 -11.09
C GLY A 167 -15.87 14.14 -11.37
N ILE A 168 -16.56 15.23 -11.70
CA ILE A 168 -15.92 16.56 -11.74
C ILE A 168 -15.67 17.03 -10.31
N HIS A 169 -14.43 17.28 -9.93
CA HIS A 169 -14.11 17.74 -8.58
C HIS A 169 -14.62 19.17 -8.36
N ARG A 170 -15.47 19.38 -7.34
CA ARG A 170 -16.22 20.64 -7.18
C ARG A 170 -15.35 21.90 -7.04
N ARG A 171 -14.16 21.76 -6.46
CA ARG A 171 -13.23 22.89 -6.26
C ARG A 171 -12.38 23.23 -7.49
N SER A 172 -12.01 22.23 -8.28
CA SER A 172 -11.11 22.46 -9.43
C SER A 172 -11.89 22.59 -10.74
N GLY A 173 -13.13 22.10 -10.80
CA GLY A 173 -13.88 22.01 -12.05
C GLY A 173 -13.30 20.98 -13.02
N GLU A 174 -12.34 20.17 -12.58
CA GLU A 174 -11.64 19.19 -13.40
C GLU A 174 -12.08 17.78 -13.06
N ARG A 175 -11.96 16.90 -14.05
CA ARG A 175 -12.15 15.47 -13.91
C ARG A 175 -10.80 14.77 -14.00
N TYR A 176 -10.58 13.82 -13.10
CA TYR A 176 -9.36 13.05 -13.04
C TYR A 176 -9.63 11.61 -13.45
N GLY A 177 -8.72 11.06 -14.25
CA GLY A 177 -8.76 9.68 -14.72
C GLY A 177 -7.72 8.81 -14.02
N PHE A 178 -7.68 7.56 -14.46
CA PHE A 178 -6.65 6.62 -14.05
C PHE A 178 -5.45 6.70 -14.99
N VAL A 179 -4.28 6.45 -14.44
CA VAL A 179 -3.00 6.49 -15.16
C VAL A 179 -2.17 5.25 -14.92
N THR A 180 -1.27 4.96 -15.85
CA THR A 180 -0.19 3.99 -15.66
C THR A 180 0.89 4.59 -14.75
N PRO A 181 1.81 3.77 -14.23
CA PRO A 181 2.96 4.29 -13.47
C PRO A 181 3.91 5.20 -14.27
N GLU A 182 3.74 5.27 -15.59
CA GLU A 182 4.45 6.17 -16.51
C GLU A 182 3.68 7.47 -16.75
N GLY A 183 2.56 7.67 -16.04
CA GLY A 183 1.72 8.86 -16.12
C GLY A 183 0.82 8.92 -17.37
N GLN A 184 0.73 7.84 -18.16
CA GLN A 184 -0.14 7.78 -19.33
C GLN A 184 -1.57 7.42 -18.92
N PRO A 185 -2.62 7.88 -19.62
CA PRO A 185 -3.98 7.43 -19.37
C PRO A 185 -4.09 5.89 -19.39
N LEU A 186 -4.83 5.32 -18.44
CA LEU A 186 -4.96 3.85 -18.32
C LEU A 186 -5.65 3.21 -19.53
N ALA A 187 -6.47 3.97 -20.26
CA ALA A 187 -7.07 3.58 -21.52
C ALA A 187 -7.25 4.81 -22.44
N GLY A 188 -7.54 4.58 -23.72
CA GLY A 188 -7.58 5.60 -24.77
C GLY A 188 -8.63 6.69 -24.59
N SER A 189 -9.69 6.40 -23.82
CA SER A 189 -10.74 7.34 -23.49
C SER A 189 -11.22 7.17 -22.04
N LEU A 190 -11.87 8.21 -21.52
CA LEU A 190 -12.50 8.16 -20.19
C LEU A 190 -13.55 7.04 -20.09
N LEU A 191 -14.29 6.79 -21.18
CA LEU A 191 -15.27 5.71 -21.26
C LEU A 191 -14.62 4.34 -21.09
N GLU A 192 -13.53 4.09 -21.81
CA GLU A 192 -12.78 2.84 -21.70
C GLU A 192 -12.17 2.67 -20.31
N GLN A 193 -11.72 3.76 -19.68
CA GLN A 193 -11.26 3.73 -18.28
C GLN A 193 -12.41 3.35 -17.33
N ILE A 194 -13.60 3.95 -17.47
CA ILE A 194 -14.76 3.60 -16.63
C ILE A 194 -15.14 2.12 -16.83
N LYS A 195 -15.16 1.63 -18.07
CA LYS A 195 -15.43 0.21 -18.38
C LYS A 195 -14.41 -0.71 -17.72
N LEU A 196 -13.13 -0.40 -17.84
CA LEU A 196 -12.04 -1.17 -17.24
C LEU A 196 -12.16 -1.19 -15.71
N ILE A 197 -12.38 -0.03 -15.09
CA ILE A 197 -12.44 0.10 -13.63
C ILE A 197 -13.77 -0.40 -13.04
N SER A 198 -14.81 -0.58 -13.85
CA SER A 198 -16.05 -1.26 -13.46
C SER A 198 -15.86 -2.77 -13.26
N ALA A 199 -14.82 -3.36 -13.85
CA ALA A 199 -14.45 -4.76 -13.69
C ALA A 199 -12.92 -4.91 -13.60
N PRO A 200 -12.29 -4.36 -12.54
CA PRO A 200 -10.84 -4.37 -12.42
C PRO A 200 -10.35 -5.78 -12.10
N LEU A 201 -9.11 -6.07 -12.48
CA LEU A 201 -8.38 -7.20 -11.92
C LEU A 201 -8.20 -6.99 -10.42
N THR A 202 -8.25 -8.08 -9.68
CA THR A 202 -8.22 -8.06 -8.22
C THR A 202 -6.91 -8.62 -7.69
N VAL A 203 -6.55 -8.21 -6.47
CA VAL A 203 -5.39 -8.74 -5.75
C VAL A 203 -5.50 -10.27 -5.64
N PRO A 204 -4.49 -11.03 -6.10
CA PRO A 204 -4.47 -12.48 -5.92
C PRO A 204 -4.50 -12.88 -4.44
N LEU A 205 -5.24 -13.94 -4.10
CA LEU A 205 -5.39 -14.39 -2.70
C LEU A 205 -4.04 -14.65 -2.01
N ALA A 206 -3.05 -15.17 -2.74
CA ALA A 206 -1.70 -15.41 -2.22
C ALA A 206 -1.00 -14.09 -1.83
N ALA A 207 -1.09 -13.06 -2.69
CA ALA A 207 -0.54 -11.74 -2.41
C ALA A 207 -1.27 -11.07 -1.24
N PHE A 208 -2.61 -11.17 -1.21
CA PHE A 208 -3.41 -10.68 -0.08
C PHE A 208 -2.95 -11.30 1.25
N ALA A 209 -2.82 -12.63 1.30
CA ALA A 209 -2.39 -13.34 2.50
C ALA A 209 -0.97 -12.93 2.94
N ALA A 210 -0.04 -12.78 1.98
CA ALA A 210 1.34 -12.37 2.24
C ALA A 210 1.40 -10.98 2.88
N TYR A 211 0.84 -9.96 2.22
CA TYR A 211 0.87 -8.58 2.72
C TYR A 211 0.06 -8.39 4.00
N ARG A 212 -1.06 -9.09 4.15
CA ARG A 212 -1.83 -9.10 5.40
C ARG A 212 -1.01 -9.63 6.56
N LYS A 213 -0.25 -10.72 6.36
CA LYS A 213 0.62 -11.30 7.40
C LYS A 213 1.60 -10.24 7.92
N PHE A 214 2.25 -9.49 7.04
CA PHE A 214 3.15 -8.39 7.43
C PHE A 214 2.44 -7.33 8.28
N GLY A 215 1.29 -6.81 7.85
CA GLY A 215 0.62 -5.76 8.64
C GLY A 215 -0.08 -6.24 9.92
N THR A 216 -0.23 -7.55 10.13
CA THR A 216 -0.60 -8.13 11.44
C THR A 216 0.59 -8.33 12.37
N GLN A 217 1.80 -8.44 11.82
CA GLN A 217 3.00 -8.51 12.63
C GLN A 217 3.23 -7.13 13.22
N VAL A 218 2.97 -6.98 14.51
CA VAL A 218 3.44 -5.83 15.27
C VAL A 218 4.96 -5.94 15.24
N HIS A 219 5.60 -5.17 14.38
CA HIS A 219 6.99 -4.82 14.58
C HIS A 219 7.01 -3.98 15.85
N LYS A 220 7.09 -4.67 17.00
CA LYS A 220 7.50 -4.02 18.23
C LYS A 220 8.86 -3.43 17.87
N THR A 221 8.98 -2.11 17.94
CA THR A 221 10.28 -1.52 18.25
C THR A 221 10.77 -2.32 19.46
N PRO A 222 11.89 -3.07 19.36
CA PRO A 222 12.36 -3.87 20.48
C PRO A 222 12.45 -2.92 21.67
N ASP A 223 11.88 -3.34 22.79
CA ASP A 223 12.10 -2.65 24.05
C ASP A 223 13.60 -2.74 24.32
N LEU A 224 14.30 -1.61 24.16
CA LEU A 224 15.74 -1.49 24.38
C LEU A 224 16.08 -1.48 25.88
N THR A 225 15.13 -1.82 26.77
CA THR A 225 15.47 -2.16 28.14
C THR A 225 16.38 -3.39 28.15
N PRO A 226 17.59 -3.30 28.74
CA PRO A 226 18.49 -4.43 28.80
C PRO A 226 17.82 -5.59 29.54
N ALA A 227 17.63 -6.71 28.85
CA ALA A 227 17.31 -7.97 29.51
C ALA A 227 18.53 -8.39 30.36
N GLU A 228 18.27 -8.92 31.56
CA GLU A 228 19.32 -9.48 32.43
C GLU A 228 20.22 -10.45 31.65
N ALA A 229 21.53 -10.32 31.85
CA ALA A 229 22.55 -10.96 31.02
C ALA A 229 22.38 -12.48 30.92
N PRO A 230 22.34 -13.08 29.70
CA PRO A 230 22.35 -14.52 29.55
C PRO A 230 23.71 -15.13 29.91
N THR A 231 23.70 -16.23 30.66
CA THR A 231 24.85 -17.11 30.88
C THR A 231 25.18 -17.88 29.60
N GLY A 232 26.07 -17.32 28.77
CA GLY A 232 26.54 -17.92 27.53
C GLY A 232 27.94 -17.42 27.13
N SER A 233 28.59 -18.08 26.16
CA SER A 233 29.88 -17.63 25.63
C SER A 233 29.77 -16.20 25.06
N LEU A 234 30.88 -15.46 24.99
CA LEU A 234 30.87 -14.08 24.47
C LEU A 234 30.26 -13.99 23.06
N SER A 235 30.52 -14.98 22.20
CA SER A 235 29.94 -15.04 20.86
C SER A 235 28.43 -15.27 20.89
N GLN A 236 27.92 -16.07 21.84
CA GLN A 236 26.49 -16.27 22.02
C GLN A 236 25.81 -14.99 22.50
N ARG A 237 26.39 -14.32 23.50
CA ARG A 237 25.90 -13.01 23.98
C ARG A 237 25.83 -11.97 22.87
N ILE A 238 26.82 -11.93 21.98
CA ILE A 238 26.79 -11.05 20.81
C ILE A 238 25.63 -11.43 19.88
N LYS A 239 25.48 -12.70 19.53
CA LYS A 239 24.40 -13.19 18.65
C LYS A 239 23.00 -12.94 19.22
N ASP A 240 22.87 -12.96 20.55
CA ASP A 240 21.61 -12.75 21.25
C ASP A 240 21.30 -11.26 21.48
N SER A 241 22.31 -10.38 21.36
CA SER A 241 22.15 -8.95 21.59
C SER A 241 21.40 -8.20 20.48
N VAL A 242 21.40 -8.75 19.26
CA VAL A 242 20.75 -8.13 18.10
C VAL A 242 20.46 -9.19 17.03
N SER A 243 19.30 -9.09 16.38
CA SER A 243 18.97 -10.01 15.28
C SER A 243 19.85 -9.72 14.04
N VAL A 244 20.05 -10.73 13.20
CA VAL A 244 20.77 -10.57 11.93
C VAL A 244 20.07 -9.57 11.03
N VAL A 245 18.74 -9.57 11.00
CA VAL A 245 17.96 -8.59 10.22
C VAL A 245 18.27 -7.18 10.72
N ASP A 246 18.16 -6.90 12.01
CA ASP A 246 18.35 -5.55 12.55
C ASP A 246 19.80 -5.06 12.42
N PHE A 247 20.76 -5.98 12.50
CA PHE A 247 22.17 -5.64 12.33
C PHE A 247 22.51 -5.37 10.86
N VAL A 248 22.08 -6.25 9.96
CA VAL A 248 22.41 -6.15 8.52
C VAL A 248 21.67 -5.00 7.84
N SER A 249 20.43 -4.71 8.26
CA SER A 249 19.65 -3.57 7.75
C SER A 249 20.33 -2.20 7.97
N ARG A 250 21.35 -2.12 8.83
CA ARG A 250 22.18 -0.91 9.00
C ARG A 250 23.15 -0.68 7.82
N TYR A 251 23.37 -1.71 7.01
CA TYR A 251 24.36 -1.73 5.94
C TYR A 251 23.78 -2.10 4.57
N VAL A 252 22.65 -2.80 4.55
CA VAL A 252 22.00 -3.30 3.33
C VAL A 252 20.55 -2.87 3.34
N GLN A 253 20.10 -2.25 2.26
CA GLN A 253 18.68 -1.99 2.06
C GLN A 253 17.98 -3.31 1.69
N LEU A 254 17.11 -3.80 2.56
CA LEU A 254 16.39 -5.06 2.39
C LEU A 254 14.93 -4.80 2.04
N SER A 255 14.41 -5.52 1.05
CA SER A 255 13.00 -5.70 0.79
C SER A 255 12.36 -6.59 1.88
N PRO A 256 11.03 -6.62 2.00
CA PRO A 256 10.34 -7.24 3.13
C PRO A 256 10.45 -8.74 3.25
N ASN A 257 10.72 -9.43 2.14
CA ASN A 257 11.08 -10.84 2.13
C ASN A 257 12.53 -11.08 2.62
N GLY A 258 13.17 -10.06 3.19
CA GLY A 258 14.54 -10.08 3.68
C GLY A 258 15.59 -10.04 2.57
N ARG A 259 15.24 -9.69 1.33
CA ARG A 259 16.18 -9.73 0.20
C ARG A 259 16.76 -8.36 -0.13
N GLY A 260 17.95 -8.29 -0.70
CA GLY A 260 18.55 -7.02 -1.12
C GLY A 260 19.73 -7.23 -2.05
N LEU A 261 20.34 -6.13 -2.48
CA LEU A 261 21.61 -6.19 -3.18
C LEU A 261 22.71 -6.61 -2.22
N CYS A 262 23.56 -7.55 -2.65
CA CYS A 262 24.65 -8.02 -1.82
C CYS A 262 25.70 -6.91 -1.63
N PRO A 263 26.09 -6.57 -0.39
CA PRO A 263 27.10 -5.55 -0.13
C PRO A 263 28.53 -6.04 -0.42
N PHE A 264 28.70 -7.31 -0.81
CA PHE A 264 30.01 -7.96 -0.95
C PHE A 264 30.44 -8.22 -2.39
N HIS A 265 29.61 -7.89 -3.37
CA HIS A 265 29.94 -7.87 -4.79
C HIS A 265 29.05 -6.88 -5.53
N ASP A 266 29.35 -6.60 -6.79
CA ASP A 266 28.50 -5.79 -7.65
C ASP A 266 27.25 -6.59 -8.07
N ASP A 267 26.11 -6.31 -7.44
CA ASP A 267 24.88 -7.08 -7.55
C ASP A 267 23.78 -6.27 -8.24
N ASN A 268 23.11 -6.89 -9.23
CA ASN A 268 21.98 -6.31 -9.96
C ASN A 268 20.69 -7.16 -9.85
N HIS A 269 20.70 -8.24 -9.05
CA HIS A 269 19.64 -9.25 -9.02
C HIS A 269 19.09 -9.57 -7.63
N HIS A 270 19.32 -8.72 -6.63
CA HIS A 270 18.87 -8.92 -5.24
C HIS A 270 19.24 -10.33 -4.72
N SER A 271 20.53 -10.67 -4.82
CA SER A 271 21.07 -11.99 -4.50
C SER A 271 21.29 -12.23 -3.00
N PHE A 272 21.20 -11.18 -2.19
CA PHE A 272 21.34 -11.24 -0.74
C PHE A 272 20.00 -11.49 -0.08
N ALA A 273 19.96 -12.34 0.95
CA ALA A 273 18.77 -12.63 1.72
C ALA A 273 19.09 -12.76 3.21
N VAL A 274 18.16 -12.34 4.06
CA VAL A 274 18.18 -12.52 5.50
C VAL A 274 16.94 -13.30 5.90
N ASN A 275 17.16 -14.42 6.58
CA ASN A 275 16.10 -15.19 7.20
C ASN A 275 15.95 -14.72 8.66
N ALA A 276 14.86 -13.99 8.93
CA ALA A 276 14.54 -13.48 10.25
C ALA A 276 14.26 -14.61 11.27
N GLU A 277 13.56 -15.65 10.85
CA GLU A 277 13.16 -16.78 11.70
C GLU A 277 14.36 -17.66 12.07
N GLY A 278 15.23 -17.94 11.09
CA GLY A 278 16.47 -18.69 11.30
C GLY A 278 17.64 -17.85 11.83
N ASN A 279 17.47 -16.52 11.89
CA ASN A 279 18.48 -15.55 12.31
C ASN A 279 19.83 -15.70 11.58
N TYR A 280 19.81 -15.75 10.25
CA TYR A 280 21.01 -15.82 9.41
C TYR A 280 20.85 -15.05 8.09
N TRP A 281 21.96 -14.69 7.46
CA TRP A 281 22.00 -14.13 6.11
C TRP A 281 22.64 -15.12 5.13
N HIS A 282 22.34 -14.97 3.84
CA HIS A 282 22.96 -15.74 2.77
C HIS A 282 23.00 -14.93 1.47
N CYS A 283 24.07 -15.07 0.70
CA CYS A 283 24.15 -14.57 -0.67
C CYS A 283 24.15 -15.74 -1.65
N PHE A 284 23.16 -15.78 -2.54
CA PHE A 284 22.98 -16.85 -3.52
C PHE A 284 23.99 -16.80 -4.69
N ALA A 285 24.78 -15.73 -4.80
CA ALA A 285 25.87 -15.61 -5.78
C ALA A 285 27.24 -16.12 -5.26
N GLY A 286 27.27 -16.86 -4.14
CA GLY A 286 28.49 -17.53 -3.66
C GLY A 286 29.34 -16.70 -2.68
N CYS A 287 28.84 -15.56 -2.21
CA CYS A 287 29.51 -14.74 -1.20
C CYS A 287 29.42 -15.32 0.23
N GLY A 288 28.75 -16.46 0.44
CA GLY A 288 28.60 -17.11 1.74
C GLY A 288 27.35 -16.67 2.51
N GLY A 289 27.32 -16.99 3.80
CA GLY A 289 26.20 -16.72 4.71
C GLY A 289 26.56 -17.06 6.17
N GLY A 290 25.72 -16.63 7.11
CA GLY A 290 25.92 -16.93 8.53
C GLY A 290 25.22 -15.94 9.48
N SER A 291 25.80 -15.80 10.67
CA SER A 291 25.35 -14.90 11.74
C SER A 291 25.87 -13.47 11.56
N ILE A 292 25.57 -12.57 12.52
CA ILE A 292 26.11 -11.20 12.53
C ILE A 292 27.64 -11.18 12.57
N ILE A 293 28.26 -12.17 13.20
CA ILE A 293 29.72 -12.28 13.27
C ILE A 293 30.28 -12.56 11.87
N ASP A 294 29.66 -13.50 11.14
CA ASP A 294 30.07 -13.86 9.79
C ASP A 294 29.89 -12.69 8.81
N PHE A 295 28.81 -11.91 8.97
CA PHE A 295 28.60 -10.68 8.21
C PHE A 295 29.70 -9.66 8.50
N TRP A 296 30.01 -9.42 9.78
CA TRP A 296 31.00 -8.43 10.19
C TRP A 296 32.42 -8.79 9.76
N MET A 297 32.80 -10.06 9.91
CA MET A 297 34.08 -10.59 9.40
C MET A 297 34.23 -10.29 7.90
N LYS A 298 33.17 -10.52 7.12
CA LYS A 298 33.20 -10.31 5.68
C LYS A 298 33.22 -8.84 5.30
N LYS A 299 32.45 -8.01 6.00
CA LYS A 299 32.40 -6.56 5.79
C LYS A 299 33.72 -5.88 6.13
N GLN A 300 34.37 -6.28 7.22
CA GLN A 300 35.60 -5.66 7.70
C GLN A 300 36.88 -6.35 7.20
N GLY A 301 36.77 -7.53 6.57
CA GLY A 301 37.90 -8.34 6.16
C GLY A 301 38.74 -8.82 7.34
N CYS A 302 38.11 -9.17 8.47
CA CYS A 302 38.79 -9.54 9.71
C CYS A 302 38.49 -10.99 10.16
N ASP A 303 39.33 -11.51 11.06
CA ASP A 303 39.17 -12.85 11.62
C ASP A 303 38.09 -12.90 12.72
N PHE A 304 37.71 -14.11 13.13
CA PHE A 304 36.64 -14.32 14.11
C PHE A 304 36.93 -13.64 15.45
N LYS A 305 38.18 -13.72 15.94
CA LYS A 305 38.56 -13.15 17.23
C LYS A 305 38.46 -11.62 17.22
N THR A 306 38.88 -11.01 16.12
CA THR A 306 38.77 -9.56 15.92
C THR A 306 37.31 -9.14 15.81
N ALA A 307 36.51 -9.84 15.01
CA ALA A 307 35.08 -9.54 14.85
C ALA A 307 34.32 -9.63 16.17
N VAL A 308 34.55 -10.68 16.97
CA VAL A 308 33.93 -10.84 18.30
C VAL A 308 34.29 -9.68 19.22
N ARG A 309 35.56 -9.27 19.27
CA ARG A 309 36.02 -8.16 20.12
C ARG A 309 35.38 -6.83 19.71
N GLU A 310 35.32 -6.54 18.42
CA GLU A 310 34.72 -5.32 17.89
C GLU A 310 33.21 -5.28 18.14
N LEU A 311 32.50 -6.37 17.81
CA LEU A 311 31.07 -6.49 18.02
C LEU A 311 30.71 -6.43 19.51
N ALA A 312 31.49 -7.04 20.40
CA ALA A 312 31.30 -6.91 21.83
C ALA A 312 31.38 -5.44 22.28
N GLY A 313 32.39 -4.70 21.80
CA GLY A 313 32.54 -3.28 22.09
C GLY A 313 31.42 -2.41 21.53
N MET A 314 30.72 -2.85 20.49
CA MET A 314 29.58 -2.15 19.89
C MET A 314 28.25 -2.49 20.55
N LEU A 315 28.02 -3.75 20.93
CA LEU A 315 26.70 -4.29 21.24
C LEU A 315 26.50 -4.64 22.72
N LEU A 316 27.57 -4.85 23.50
CA LEU A 316 27.49 -5.35 24.88
C LEU A 316 27.97 -4.32 25.92
N LYS A 317 27.85 -3.02 25.63
CA LYS A 317 28.28 -1.95 26.55
C LYS A 317 27.46 -1.90 27.83
#